data_AF-A0A1A5YD82-F1
#
_entry.id   AF-A0A1A5YD82-F1
#
_cell.length_a   1.000
_cell.length_b   1.000
_cell.length_c   1.000
_cell.angle_alpha   90.00
_cell.angle_beta   90.00
_cell.angle_gamma   90.00
#
_symmetry.space_group_name_H-M   'P 1'
#
loop_
_entity.id
_entity.type
_entity.pdbx_description
1 polymer ?
#
loop_
_entity_poly.entity_id
_entity_poly.type
_entity_poly.pdbx_seq_one_letter_code
_entity_poly.pdbx_strand_id
1 'polypeptide(L)'
;MQINRKNGVVMIVGDYEFFDNYYDAIVSLGSSCAIAENIRMNGLFNISSPFDWIVSLDTSQVSRQFDNKFNSFFNHENQQLVEKQDEEGHLVILDKETNFVSRHDIPKGNFLHPDTYKTLNSKFKHKVESFYSRMNFCKKVLFVRHTNDVTNSEIIDLKKSLVQSFTNTEVHLLILKDSLDENVHKIEHSTWIVCSNFNYTGIKPNLVWKGDFIAWSEIFSKLKILSYLERLEEILRERLNSRKVVIWGMHGNFHEIESLMQKNGLDYYAYDKEISITMESEFLFKEPAFFLDKKKFFVIVNTRNYYSEIFRELSDKNFEAKNDFFFY
;
A
#
# COMPACT_ATOMS: atom_id res chain seq x y z
N MET A 1 -14.60 29.57 22.80
CA MET A 1 -14.94 28.40 21.98
C MET A 1 -14.93 27.20 22.91
N GLN A 2 -16.10 26.60 23.18
CA GLN A 2 -16.27 25.59 24.23
C GLN A 2 -15.84 24.22 23.75
N ILE A 3 -14.81 23.64 24.39
CA ILE A 3 -14.46 22.23 24.27
C ILE A 3 -15.51 21.44 25.04
N ASN A 4 -16.40 20.74 24.34
CA ASN A 4 -17.42 19.91 24.98
C ASN A 4 -16.88 18.47 25.10
N ARG A 5 -16.13 18.20 26.17
CA ARG A 5 -15.77 16.83 26.56
C ARG A 5 -16.99 16.15 27.19
N LYS A 6 -17.86 15.54 26.39
CA LYS A 6 -18.82 14.55 26.90
C LYS A 6 -18.25 13.15 26.65
N ASN A 7 -18.07 12.39 27.73
CA ASN A 7 -17.72 10.96 27.74
C ASN A 7 -16.32 10.56 27.24
N GLY A 8 -15.34 11.46 27.24
CA GLY A 8 -13.95 11.11 26.87
C GLY A 8 -13.74 10.85 25.38
N VAL A 9 -14.75 11.11 24.54
CA VAL A 9 -14.64 11.09 23.08
C VAL A 9 -14.55 12.54 22.62
N VAL A 10 -13.43 12.91 21.97
CA VAL A 10 -13.35 14.21 21.31
C VAL A 10 -14.17 14.12 20.03
N MET A 11 -15.21 14.95 19.95
CA MET A 11 -15.95 15.12 18.70
C MET A 11 -15.21 16.14 17.87
N ILE A 12 -14.38 15.67 16.94
CA ILE A 12 -13.86 16.51 15.85
C ILE A 12 -15.09 17.15 15.18
N VAL A 13 -15.00 18.40 14.73
CA VAL A 13 -16.09 19.08 13.98
C VAL A 13 -15.65 19.33 12.53
N GLY A 14 -16.50 19.03 11.55
CA GLY A 14 -16.20 19.26 10.12
C GLY A 14 -16.93 18.36 9.12
N ASP A 15 -16.45 18.35 7.88
CA ASP A 15 -16.92 17.48 6.79
C ASP A 15 -16.25 16.10 6.88
N TYR A 16 -17.07 15.05 6.96
CA TYR A 16 -16.66 13.66 7.21
C TYR A 16 -16.93 12.70 6.06
N GLU A 17 -17.18 13.21 4.86
CA GLU A 17 -17.57 12.37 3.71
C GLU A 17 -16.59 11.20 3.45
N PHE A 18 -15.32 11.33 3.83
CA PHE A 18 -14.34 10.26 3.69
C PHE A 18 -14.63 9.01 4.56
N PHE A 19 -15.44 9.10 5.64
CA PHE A 19 -15.88 7.95 6.44
C PHE A 19 -17.06 7.19 5.83
N ASP A 20 -17.78 7.79 4.89
CA ASP A 20 -18.93 7.16 4.23
C ASP A 20 -18.50 6.21 3.10
N ASN A 21 -17.20 6.12 2.83
CA ASN A 21 -16.62 5.36 1.74
C ASN A 21 -16.05 4.01 2.20
N TYR A 22 -16.12 3.03 1.30
CA TYR A 22 -15.31 1.82 1.35
C TYR A 22 -14.15 1.98 0.36
N TYR A 23 -12.93 1.79 0.86
CA TYR A 23 -11.72 1.91 0.05
C TYR A 23 -11.23 0.53 -0.37
N ASP A 24 -10.68 0.43 -1.59
CA ASP A 24 -9.91 -0.73 -2.00
C ASP A 24 -8.53 -0.75 -1.37
N ALA A 25 -7.98 0.42 -1.04
CA ALA A 25 -6.70 0.55 -0.36
C ALA A 25 -6.62 1.86 0.44
N ILE A 26 -5.88 1.80 1.53
CA ILE A 26 -5.48 2.98 2.32
C ILE A 26 -3.95 3.01 2.31
N VAL A 27 -3.38 4.03 1.68
CA VAL A 27 -1.97 4.08 1.28
C VAL A 27 -1.26 5.23 1.97
N SER A 28 -0.14 4.93 2.65
CA SER A 28 0.72 5.97 3.23
C SER A 28 1.50 6.72 2.15
N LEU A 29 1.60 8.04 2.29
CA LEU A 29 2.47 8.92 1.49
C LEU A 29 3.73 9.37 2.27
N GLY A 30 4.13 8.61 3.29
CA GLY A 30 5.33 8.89 4.08
C GLY A 30 5.16 10.11 4.98
N SER A 31 6.19 10.96 5.06
CA SER A 31 6.46 11.92 6.15
C SER A 31 7.07 11.25 7.38
N SER A 32 6.42 10.22 7.91
CA SER A 32 6.99 9.39 8.98
C SER A 32 6.52 7.94 8.88
N CYS A 33 7.27 7.03 9.50
CA CYS A 33 6.91 5.61 9.57
C CYS A 33 5.64 5.39 10.42
N ALA A 34 5.23 6.37 11.22
CA ALA A 34 4.05 6.31 12.08
C ALA A 34 2.77 6.02 11.28
N ILE A 35 2.62 6.61 10.09
CA ILE A 35 1.38 6.46 9.30
C ILE A 35 1.18 5.00 8.91
N ALA A 36 2.19 4.40 8.28
CA ALA A 36 2.11 3.03 7.80
C ALA A 36 1.89 2.04 8.96
N GLU A 37 2.55 2.29 10.10
CA GLU A 37 2.35 1.49 11.30
C GLU A 37 0.95 1.65 11.90
N ASN A 38 0.40 2.87 11.97
CA ASN A 38 -0.96 3.08 12.48
C ASN A 38 -2.03 2.53 11.54
N ILE A 39 -1.85 2.59 10.22
CA ILE A 39 -2.73 1.91 9.24
C ILE A 39 -2.74 0.40 9.54
N ARG A 40 -1.57 -0.19 9.79
CA ARG A 40 -1.43 -1.61 10.12
C ARG A 40 -2.06 -1.98 11.46
N MET A 41 -1.80 -1.21 12.51
CA MET A 41 -2.34 -1.48 13.85
C MET A 41 -3.87 -1.36 13.91
N ASN A 42 -4.49 -0.60 12.99
CA ASN A 42 -5.94 -0.51 12.87
C ASN A 42 -6.54 -1.51 11.85
N GLY A 43 -5.75 -2.47 11.36
CA GLY A 43 -6.24 -3.52 10.44
C GLY A 43 -6.58 -3.03 9.03
N LEU A 44 -6.12 -1.83 8.65
CA LEU A 44 -6.41 -1.20 7.35
C LEU A 44 -5.32 -1.46 6.30
N PHE A 45 -4.21 -2.10 6.67
CA PHE A 45 -3.07 -2.29 5.79
C PHE A 45 -3.30 -3.44 4.81
N ASN A 46 -3.35 -3.12 3.51
CA ASN A 46 -3.48 -4.13 2.46
C ASN A 46 -2.52 -3.93 1.26
N ILE A 47 -2.09 -2.70 0.98
CA ILE A 47 -1.08 -2.42 -0.05
C ILE A 47 0.11 -1.72 0.60
N SER A 48 1.31 -2.24 0.37
CA SER A 48 2.54 -1.55 0.79
C SER A 48 2.87 -0.40 -0.14
N SER A 49 3.17 0.75 0.45
CA SER A 49 3.60 1.96 -0.26
C SER A 49 5.12 1.99 -0.43
N PRO A 50 5.64 2.61 -1.50
CA PRO A 50 7.06 2.99 -1.59
C PRO A 50 7.52 3.85 -0.41
N PHE A 51 6.58 4.54 0.27
CA PHE A 51 6.86 5.47 1.36
C PHE A 51 6.70 4.90 2.79
N ASP A 52 6.28 3.64 2.98
CA ASP A 52 5.92 3.10 4.31
C ASP A 52 7.03 3.25 5.38
N TRP A 53 8.29 3.24 4.96
CA TRP A 53 9.48 3.32 5.82
C TRP A 53 10.38 4.50 5.50
N ILE A 54 9.80 5.52 4.86
CA ILE A 54 10.51 6.70 4.36
C ILE A 54 10.05 7.95 5.10
N VAL A 55 11.03 8.67 5.65
CA VAL A 55 10.82 10.04 6.10
C VAL A 55 10.92 10.94 4.86
N SER A 56 9.76 11.47 4.43
CA SER A 56 9.61 12.35 3.27
C SER A 56 8.92 13.64 3.70
N LEU A 57 9.69 14.60 4.25
CA LEU A 57 9.12 15.83 4.83
C LEU A 57 8.57 16.78 3.77
N ASP A 58 9.23 16.85 2.61
CA ASP A 58 8.83 17.72 1.50
C ASP A 58 7.68 17.09 0.70
N THR A 59 6.51 17.73 0.76
CA THR A 59 5.31 17.28 0.04
C THR A 59 5.45 17.45 -1.47
N SER A 60 6.10 18.51 -1.93
CA SER A 60 6.34 18.77 -3.36
C SER A 60 7.24 17.68 -3.97
N GLN A 61 8.22 17.19 -3.21
CA GLN A 61 9.07 16.08 -3.64
C GLN A 61 8.30 14.75 -3.71
N VAL A 62 7.29 14.55 -2.85
CA VAL A 62 6.38 13.40 -2.95
C VAL A 62 5.56 13.48 -4.25
N SER A 63 4.99 14.64 -4.56
CA SER A 63 4.28 14.88 -5.83
C SER A 63 5.17 14.56 -7.03
N ARG A 64 6.41 15.06 -7.01
CA ARG A 64 7.40 14.83 -8.08
C ARG A 64 7.72 13.34 -8.30
N GLN A 65 7.69 12.51 -7.26
CA GLN A 65 7.90 11.06 -7.43
C GLN A 65 6.75 10.40 -8.20
N PHE A 66 5.51 10.85 -8.00
CA PHE A 66 4.39 10.35 -8.80
C PHE A 66 4.50 10.85 -10.25
N ASP A 67 4.82 12.13 -10.44
CA ASP A 67 4.98 12.73 -11.78
C ASP A 67 6.07 12.04 -12.60
N ASN A 68 7.19 11.67 -11.96
CA ASN A 68 8.34 11.04 -12.61
C ASN A 68 8.36 9.50 -12.51
N LYS A 69 7.28 8.89 -11.99
CA LYS A 69 7.17 7.44 -11.76
C LYS A 69 8.34 6.86 -10.94
N PHE A 70 8.77 7.58 -9.91
CA PHE A 70 9.83 7.23 -8.99
C PHE A 70 11.20 7.04 -9.64
N ASN A 71 11.45 7.63 -10.82
CA ASN A 71 12.71 7.47 -11.56
C ASN A 71 13.93 8.08 -10.83
N SER A 72 13.71 8.96 -9.86
CA SER A 72 14.75 9.56 -9.03
C SER A 72 14.85 8.93 -7.64
N PHE A 73 14.08 7.89 -7.33
CA PHE A 73 13.85 7.40 -5.98
C PHE A 73 14.94 6.44 -5.51
N PHE A 74 15.81 6.90 -4.61
CA PHE A 74 16.92 6.12 -4.06
C PHE A 74 17.83 5.51 -5.14
N ASN A 75 18.17 6.28 -6.17
CA ASN A 75 19.19 5.87 -7.15
C ASN A 75 20.54 5.69 -6.46
N HIS A 76 21.33 4.71 -6.91
CA HIS A 76 22.56 4.27 -6.24
C HIS A 76 23.55 5.43 -5.98
N GLU A 77 23.68 6.34 -6.94
CA GLU A 77 24.54 7.53 -6.89
C GLU A 77 24.09 8.62 -5.91
N ASN A 78 22.81 8.62 -5.56
CA ASN A 78 22.20 9.61 -4.66
C ASN A 78 22.18 9.14 -3.21
N GLN A 79 22.42 7.85 -2.95
CA GLN A 79 22.39 7.29 -1.60
C GLN A 79 23.61 7.71 -0.78
N GLN A 80 23.37 8.12 0.47
CA GLN A 80 24.37 8.51 1.44
C GLN A 80 24.01 7.95 2.81
N LEU A 81 24.96 7.27 3.47
CA LEU A 81 24.82 6.91 4.88
C LEU A 81 24.85 8.17 5.74
N VAL A 82 23.80 8.39 6.53
CA VAL A 82 23.71 9.51 7.47
C VAL A 82 23.98 9.03 8.89
N GLU A 83 23.41 7.89 9.28
CA GLU A 83 23.61 7.30 10.60
C GLU A 83 23.92 5.82 10.45
N LYS A 84 24.93 5.35 11.19
CA LYS A 84 25.31 3.94 11.18
C LYS A 84 24.25 3.05 11.81
N GLN A 85 23.53 3.53 12.82
CA GLN A 85 22.49 2.76 13.52
C GLN A 85 21.45 3.75 14.07
N ASP A 86 20.18 3.55 13.74
CA ASP A 86 19.05 4.16 14.44
C ASP A 86 18.86 3.53 15.84
N GLU A 87 17.85 3.96 16.61
CA GLU A 87 17.62 3.41 17.96
C GLU A 87 17.31 1.91 17.95
N GLU A 88 16.91 1.37 16.80
CA GLU A 88 16.64 -0.03 16.60
C GLU A 88 17.83 -0.78 15.96
N GLY A 89 18.90 -0.11 15.56
CA GLY A 89 20.11 -0.72 14.99
C GLY A 89 20.14 -0.80 13.46
N HIS A 90 19.21 -0.17 12.75
CA HIS A 90 19.16 -0.14 11.27
C HIS A 90 20.05 0.95 10.69
N LEU A 91 20.54 0.76 9.45
CA LEU A 91 21.28 1.82 8.75
C LEU A 91 20.32 2.90 8.25
N VAL A 92 20.69 4.17 8.44
CA VAL A 92 19.92 5.32 7.96
C VAL A 92 20.54 5.87 6.69
N ILE A 93 19.79 5.77 5.58
CA ILE A 93 20.24 6.18 4.25
C ILE A 93 19.43 7.36 3.77
N LEU A 94 20.10 8.45 3.40
CA LEU A 94 19.55 9.62 2.73
C LEU A 94 19.69 9.46 1.22
N ASP A 95 18.64 9.80 0.50
CA ASP A 95 18.69 10.10 -0.92
C ASP A 95 18.89 11.61 -1.10
N LYS A 96 20.07 12.01 -1.58
CA LYS A 96 20.46 13.43 -1.73
C LYS A 96 19.65 14.18 -2.79
N GLU A 97 19.07 13.49 -3.77
CA GLU A 97 18.27 14.12 -4.82
C GLU A 97 16.87 14.46 -4.30
N THR A 98 16.31 13.56 -3.48
CA THR A 98 14.94 13.72 -2.96
C THR A 98 14.88 14.34 -1.56
N ASN A 99 15.99 14.29 -0.81
CA ASN A 99 16.08 14.50 0.63
C ASN A 99 15.25 13.52 1.47
N PHE A 100 14.90 12.36 0.91
CA PHE A 100 14.18 11.32 1.63
C PHE A 100 15.13 10.44 2.43
N VAL A 101 14.67 9.99 3.60
CA VAL A 101 15.48 9.15 4.49
C VAL A 101 14.81 7.81 4.70
N SER A 102 15.51 6.73 4.39
CA SER A 102 15.13 5.37 4.75
C SER A 102 15.77 5.00 6.09
N ARG A 103 14.95 4.54 7.05
CA ARG A 103 15.41 4.12 8.38
C ARG A 103 15.40 2.60 8.56
N HIS A 104 14.31 1.93 8.18
CA HIS A 104 14.09 0.52 8.53
C HIS A 104 14.29 -0.47 7.37
N ASP A 105 14.78 -0.02 6.20
CA ASP A 105 14.90 -0.91 5.05
C ASP A 105 16.16 -1.74 5.01
N ILE A 106 17.21 -1.32 5.72
CA ILE A 106 18.46 -2.07 5.83
C ILE A 106 18.53 -2.73 7.22
N PRO A 107 18.56 -4.08 7.28
CA PRO A 107 18.61 -4.82 8.53
C PRO A 107 19.81 -4.45 9.40
N LYS A 108 19.67 -4.73 10.70
CA LYS A 108 20.68 -4.45 11.71
C LYS A 108 22.01 -5.11 11.37
N GLY A 109 23.11 -4.36 11.49
CA GLY A 109 24.46 -4.87 11.26
C GLY A 109 25.54 -3.83 11.52
N ASN A 110 26.77 -4.30 11.81
CA ASN A 110 27.92 -3.44 12.10
C ASN A 110 28.73 -3.06 10.85
N PHE A 111 28.34 -3.51 9.66
CA PHE A 111 29.13 -3.33 8.43
C PHE A 111 28.21 -2.98 7.25
N LEU A 112 28.49 -1.87 6.57
CA LEU A 112 28.01 -1.69 5.20
C LEU A 112 28.67 -2.78 4.35
N HIS A 113 27.84 -3.61 3.71
CA HIS A 113 28.34 -4.46 2.64
C HIS A 113 28.55 -3.59 1.40
N PRO A 114 29.55 -3.87 0.54
CA PRO A 114 29.73 -3.16 -0.73
C PRO A 114 28.47 -3.08 -1.60
N ASP A 115 27.52 -4.01 -1.40
CA ASP A 115 26.27 -4.07 -2.15
C ASP A 115 25.05 -3.48 -1.41
N THR A 116 25.18 -2.95 -0.19
CA THR A 116 24.05 -2.41 0.60
C THR A 116 23.22 -1.41 -0.20
N TYR A 117 23.87 -0.48 -0.91
CA TYR A 117 23.17 0.54 -1.71
C TYR A 117 22.46 -0.05 -2.94
N LYS A 118 23.06 -1.08 -3.57
CA LYS A 118 22.43 -1.80 -4.70
C LYS A 118 21.22 -2.61 -4.23
N THR A 119 21.33 -3.25 -3.07
CA THR A 119 20.21 -3.98 -2.45
C THR A 119 19.07 -3.02 -2.12
N LEU A 120 19.36 -1.84 -1.56
CA LEU A 120 18.34 -0.84 -1.26
C LEU A 120 17.63 -0.35 -2.53
N ASN A 121 18.40 0.00 -3.57
CA ASN A 121 17.86 0.45 -4.84
C ASN A 121 16.96 -0.64 -5.47
N SER A 122 17.43 -1.89 -5.51
CA SER A 122 16.65 -3.02 -6.04
C SER A 122 15.37 -3.25 -5.24
N LYS A 123 15.44 -3.13 -3.90
CA LYS A 123 14.28 -3.24 -3.01
C LYS A 123 13.24 -2.16 -3.31
N PHE A 124 13.66 -0.90 -3.45
CA PHE A 124 12.72 0.19 -3.76
C PHE A 124 12.13 0.06 -5.16
N LYS A 125 12.93 -0.30 -6.17
CA LYS A 125 12.42 -0.59 -7.50
C LYS A 125 11.33 -1.68 -7.46
N HIS A 126 11.58 -2.78 -6.75
CA HIS A 126 10.59 -3.85 -6.56
C HIS A 126 9.34 -3.36 -5.82
N LYS A 127 9.49 -2.54 -4.78
CA LYS A 127 8.35 -1.95 -4.04
C LYS A 127 7.50 -1.07 -4.94
N VAL A 128 8.13 -0.20 -5.74
CA VAL A 128 7.42 0.67 -6.70
C VAL A 128 6.67 -0.15 -7.74
N GLU A 129 7.32 -1.14 -8.35
CA GLU A 129 6.69 -2.03 -9.34
C GLU A 129 5.50 -2.78 -8.73
N SER A 130 5.68 -3.34 -7.53
CA SER A 130 4.62 -4.07 -6.81
C SER A 130 3.47 -3.15 -6.43
N PHE A 131 3.77 -1.91 -6.00
CA PHE A 131 2.79 -0.91 -5.65
C PHE A 131 1.91 -0.55 -6.85
N TYR A 132 2.48 -0.15 -7.98
CA TYR A 132 1.71 0.16 -9.19
C TYR A 132 0.92 -1.06 -9.71
N SER A 133 1.51 -2.26 -9.64
CA SER A 133 0.84 -3.49 -10.05
C SER A 133 -0.40 -3.78 -9.20
N ARG A 134 -0.36 -3.52 -7.88
CA ARG A 134 -1.51 -3.68 -6.99
C ARG A 134 -2.54 -2.56 -7.15
N MET A 135 -2.08 -1.32 -7.29
CA MET A 135 -2.94 -0.15 -7.54
C MET A 135 -3.78 -0.31 -8.80
N ASN A 136 -3.28 -1.04 -9.81
CA ASN A 136 -4.04 -1.40 -10.99
C ASN A 136 -5.35 -2.13 -10.68
N PHE A 137 -5.54 -2.73 -9.50
CA PHE A 137 -6.77 -3.43 -9.13
C PHE A 137 -7.76 -2.58 -8.34
N CYS A 138 -7.35 -1.41 -7.87
CA CYS A 138 -8.19 -0.55 -7.04
C CYS A 138 -9.11 0.32 -7.92
N LYS A 139 -10.39 0.40 -7.54
CA LYS A 139 -11.38 1.35 -8.06
C LYS A 139 -11.40 2.63 -7.22
N LYS A 140 -11.20 2.56 -5.89
CA LYS A 140 -11.18 3.71 -4.97
C LYS A 140 -10.08 3.59 -3.92
N VAL A 141 -9.22 4.61 -3.78
CA VAL A 141 -8.08 4.58 -2.84
C VAL A 141 -8.01 5.85 -2.02
N LEU A 142 -7.77 5.70 -0.71
CA LEU A 142 -7.45 6.81 0.18
C LEU A 142 -5.93 6.90 0.39
N PHE A 143 -5.33 7.99 -0.05
CA PHE A 143 -3.96 8.33 0.29
C PHE A 143 -3.91 9.16 1.57
N VAL A 144 -2.98 8.83 2.47
CA VAL A 144 -2.86 9.49 3.78
C VAL A 144 -1.45 10.02 3.99
N ARG A 145 -1.33 11.29 4.39
CA ARG A 145 -0.06 11.95 4.71
C ARG A 145 -0.18 12.76 6.00
N HIS A 146 0.79 12.65 6.90
CA HIS A 146 0.86 13.42 8.15
C HIS A 146 1.96 14.46 8.05
N THR A 147 1.61 15.74 7.94
CA THR A 147 2.59 16.82 7.83
C THR A 147 1.98 18.15 8.23
N ASN A 148 2.70 18.91 9.05
CA ASN A 148 2.29 20.26 9.46
C ASN A 148 2.70 21.31 8.42
N ASP A 149 3.87 21.09 7.82
CA ASP A 149 4.52 22.01 6.88
C ASP A 149 4.05 21.72 5.45
N VAL A 150 2.79 22.07 5.17
CA VAL A 150 2.23 21.98 3.82
C VAL A 150 1.17 23.04 3.58
N THR A 151 1.24 23.67 2.41
CA THR A 151 0.27 24.66 1.92
C THR A 151 -0.89 24.00 1.17
N ASN A 152 -2.03 24.69 1.04
CA ASN A 152 -3.16 24.16 0.26
C ASN A 152 -2.79 23.94 -1.22
N SER A 153 -1.94 24.79 -1.80
CA SER A 153 -1.45 24.61 -3.17
C SER A 153 -0.66 23.32 -3.34
N GLU A 154 0.23 23.00 -2.40
CA GLU A 154 1.01 21.74 -2.44
C GLU A 154 0.13 20.51 -2.27
N ILE A 155 -0.94 20.60 -1.45
CA ILE A 155 -1.92 19.52 -1.30
C ILE A 155 -2.66 19.28 -2.63
N ILE A 156 -3.07 20.36 -3.32
CA ILE A 156 -3.74 20.28 -4.62
C ILE A 156 -2.79 19.72 -5.69
N ASP A 157 -1.53 20.15 -5.71
CA ASP A 157 -0.53 19.63 -6.64
C ASP A 157 -0.26 18.14 -6.40
N LEU A 158 -0.11 17.72 -5.12
CA LEU A 158 -0.01 16.30 -4.77
C LEU A 158 -1.23 15.51 -5.23
N LYS A 159 -2.43 16.02 -4.99
CA LYS A 159 -3.68 15.39 -5.44
C LYS A 159 -3.68 15.21 -6.95
N LYS A 160 -3.26 16.23 -7.69
CA LYS A 160 -3.16 16.20 -9.15
C LYS A 160 -2.18 15.14 -9.63
N SER A 161 -0.98 15.06 -9.05
CA SER A 161 0.03 14.04 -9.38
C SER A 161 -0.49 12.62 -9.13
N LEU A 162 -1.25 12.40 -8.05
CA LEU A 162 -1.87 11.11 -7.74
C LEU A 162 -2.96 10.75 -8.77
N VAL A 163 -3.87 11.68 -9.09
CA VAL A 163 -4.94 11.47 -10.09
C VAL A 163 -4.35 11.16 -11.47
N GLN A 164 -3.29 11.86 -11.86
CA GLN A 164 -2.58 11.61 -13.13
C GLN A 164 -1.87 10.26 -13.15
N SER A 165 -1.37 9.80 -11.99
CA SER A 165 -0.72 8.48 -11.87
C SER A 165 -1.72 7.31 -11.91
N PHE A 166 -2.97 7.53 -11.49
CA PHE A 166 -3.98 6.49 -11.34
C PHE A 166 -5.30 6.85 -12.03
N THR A 167 -5.27 7.04 -13.35
CA THR A 167 -6.39 7.56 -14.14
C THR A 167 -7.67 6.72 -14.11
N ASN A 168 -7.57 5.44 -13.77
CA ASN A 168 -8.70 4.50 -13.68
C ASN A 168 -9.14 4.23 -12.23
N THR A 169 -8.71 5.09 -11.29
CA THR A 169 -8.97 4.94 -9.85
C THR A 169 -9.50 6.26 -9.30
N GLU A 170 -10.57 6.18 -8.51
CA GLU A 170 -11.06 7.29 -7.71
C GLU A 170 -10.07 7.54 -6.56
N VAL A 171 -9.31 8.63 -6.69
CA VAL A 171 -8.28 9.01 -5.72
C VAL A 171 -8.90 9.91 -4.66
N HIS A 172 -8.76 9.54 -3.39
CA HIS A 172 -9.04 10.37 -2.22
C HIS A 172 -7.73 10.75 -1.53
N LEU A 173 -7.65 11.93 -0.93
CA LEU A 173 -6.47 12.40 -0.21
C LEU A 173 -6.85 12.93 1.17
N LEU A 174 -6.17 12.44 2.20
CA LEU A 174 -6.32 12.85 3.58
C LEU A 174 -4.97 13.34 4.12
N ILE A 175 -4.91 14.62 4.48
CA ILE A 175 -3.78 15.22 5.17
C ILE A 175 -4.09 15.26 6.66
N LEU A 176 -3.17 14.78 7.48
CA LEU A 176 -3.24 14.84 8.93
C LEU A 176 -2.29 15.93 9.41
N LYS A 177 -2.77 16.82 10.27
CA LYS A 177 -1.99 17.90 10.90
C LYS A 177 -2.08 17.80 12.42
N ASP A 178 -0.96 18.04 13.09
CA ASP A 178 -0.94 18.22 14.54
C ASP A 178 -1.58 19.56 14.92
N SER A 179 -2.58 19.51 15.78
CA SER A 179 -3.25 20.68 16.31
C SER A 179 -3.93 20.36 17.63
N LEU A 180 -3.96 21.33 18.54
CA LEU A 180 -4.83 21.27 19.73
C LEU A 180 -6.28 21.64 19.40
N ASP A 181 -6.48 22.40 18.32
CA ASP A 181 -7.80 22.72 17.80
C ASP A 181 -8.20 21.65 16.78
N GLU A 182 -8.92 20.64 17.26
CA GLU A 182 -9.34 19.51 16.45
C GLU A 182 -10.50 19.87 15.51
N ASN A 183 -10.30 19.65 14.21
CA ASN A 183 -11.28 19.96 13.18
C ASN A 183 -11.00 19.21 11.88
N VAL A 184 -11.98 19.22 10.98
CA VAL A 184 -11.80 18.74 9.61
C VAL A 184 -12.14 19.84 8.62
N HIS A 185 -11.24 20.05 7.65
CA HIS A 185 -11.40 20.99 6.55
C HIS A 185 -11.41 20.23 5.24
N LYS A 186 -12.45 20.44 4.42
CA LYS A 186 -12.44 20.00 3.03
C LYS A 186 -11.74 21.07 2.20
N ILE A 187 -10.70 20.66 1.47
CA ILE A 187 -9.95 21.55 0.57
C ILE A 187 -10.66 21.61 -0.78
N GLU A 188 -11.05 20.45 -1.28
CA GLU A 188 -11.78 20.27 -2.54
C GLU A 188 -12.46 18.90 -2.55
N HIS A 189 -13.07 18.52 -3.67
CA HIS A 189 -13.69 17.21 -3.81
C HIS A 189 -12.68 16.08 -3.53
N SER A 190 -13.05 15.16 -2.65
CA SER A 190 -12.24 14.01 -2.26
C SER A 190 -10.86 14.36 -1.65
N THR A 191 -10.72 15.54 -1.05
CA THR A 191 -9.46 16.00 -0.43
C THR A 191 -9.74 16.75 0.88
N TRP A 192 -9.21 16.24 1.99
CA TRP A 192 -9.46 16.77 3.34
C TRP A 192 -8.18 16.96 4.15
N ILE A 193 -8.24 17.87 5.13
CA ILE A 193 -7.27 18.02 6.22
C ILE A 193 -7.99 17.69 7.52
N VAL A 194 -7.44 16.75 8.30
CA VAL A 194 -7.86 16.51 9.69
C VAL A 194 -6.77 17.03 10.62
N CYS A 195 -7.15 17.97 11.47
CA CYS A 195 -6.30 18.47 12.54
C CYS A 195 -6.65 17.71 13.82
N SER A 196 -5.66 17.07 14.45
CA SER A 196 -5.81 16.39 15.74
C SER A 196 -4.45 16.31 16.44
N ASN A 197 -4.41 15.85 17.69
CA ASN A 197 -3.18 15.78 18.47
C ASN A 197 -2.47 14.42 18.29
N PHE A 198 -1.88 14.19 17.11
CA PHE A 198 -1.26 12.89 16.75
C PHE A 198 0.08 12.61 17.45
N ASN A 199 0.73 13.65 17.97
CA ASN A 199 2.07 13.60 18.53
C ASN A 199 2.10 13.69 20.07
N TYR A 200 1.00 13.40 20.77
CA TYR A 200 0.98 13.50 22.24
C TYR A 200 1.90 12.44 22.90
N THR A 201 2.98 12.95 23.49
CA THR A 201 4.08 12.18 24.07
C THR A 201 3.77 11.76 25.52
N GLY A 202 3.01 10.68 25.69
CA GLY A 202 2.95 9.90 26.94
C GLY A 202 3.73 8.59 26.86
N ILE A 203 4.41 8.34 25.74
CA ILE A 203 4.91 7.02 25.32
C ILE A 203 6.41 6.88 25.63
N LYS A 204 6.85 5.66 25.95
CA LYS A 204 8.27 5.31 26.19
C LYS A 204 9.14 5.78 25.00
N PRO A 205 10.38 6.26 25.23
CA PRO A 205 11.27 6.78 24.17
C PRO A 205 11.37 5.89 22.93
N ASN A 206 11.41 4.57 23.14
CA ASN A 206 11.60 3.57 22.08
C ASN A 206 10.36 3.33 21.19
N LEU A 207 9.25 4.01 21.45
CA LEU A 207 8.00 3.90 20.69
C LEU A 207 7.51 5.26 20.19
N VAL A 208 8.29 6.34 20.40
CA VAL A 208 7.93 7.71 20.04
C VAL A 208 7.66 7.85 18.54
N TRP A 209 8.35 7.09 17.70
CA TRP A 209 8.17 7.15 16.24
C TRP A 209 6.78 6.67 15.79
N LYS A 210 6.02 5.93 16.62
CA LYS A 210 4.66 5.48 16.30
C LYS A 210 3.59 6.57 16.52
N GLY A 211 3.93 7.68 17.18
CA GLY A 211 2.96 8.71 17.57
C GLY A 211 1.96 8.22 18.62
N ASP A 212 0.93 9.03 18.91
CA ASP A 212 -0.15 8.70 19.84
C ASP A 212 -1.20 7.80 19.18
N PHE A 213 -1.01 6.49 19.33
CA PHE A 213 -1.91 5.47 18.77
C PHE A 213 -3.41 5.75 19.05
N ILE A 214 -3.77 6.31 20.21
CA ILE A 214 -5.18 6.58 20.54
C ILE A 214 -5.73 7.62 19.57
N ALA A 215 -5.01 8.73 19.36
CA ALA A 215 -5.40 9.79 18.43
C ALA A 215 -5.51 9.28 16.99
N TRP A 216 -4.57 8.45 16.54
CA TRP A 216 -4.66 7.81 15.22
C TRP A 216 -5.90 6.90 15.12
N SER A 217 -6.19 6.12 16.17
CA SER A 217 -7.30 5.16 16.17
C SER A 217 -8.67 5.85 16.13
N GLU A 218 -8.81 7.06 16.69
CA GLU A 218 -10.07 7.84 16.63
C GLU A 218 -10.51 8.16 15.20
N ILE A 219 -9.56 8.26 14.26
CA ILE A 219 -9.81 8.45 12.84
C ILE A 219 -9.83 7.11 12.13
N PHE A 220 -8.77 6.30 12.28
CA PHE A 220 -8.59 5.11 11.47
C PHE A 220 -9.63 4.01 11.76
N SER A 221 -10.11 3.87 12.99
CA SER A 221 -11.15 2.89 13.32
C SER A 221 -12.48 3.11 12.59
N LYS A 222 -12.72 4.32 12.06
CA LYS A 222 -13.93 4.69 11.32
C LYS A 222 -13.77 4.49 9.80
N LEU A 223 -12.54 4.33 9.31
CA LEU A 223 -12.27 4.05 7.90
C LEU A 223 -12.63 2.60 7.60
N LYS A 224 -13.10 2.36 6.37
CA LYS A 224 -13.54 1.03 5.93
C LYS A 224 -12.77 0.63 4.69
N ILE A 225 -12.28 -0.61 4.72
CA ILE A 225 -11.62 -1.22 3.58
C ILE A 225 -12.45 -2.40 3.10
N LEU A 226 -12.54 -2.60 1.78
CA LEU A 226 -13.05 -3.85 1.24
C LEU A 226 -12.06 -4.96 1.58
N SER A 227 -12.54 -6.11 2.03
CA SER A 227 -11.66 -7.26 2.23
C SER A 227 -11.14 -7.80 0.89
N TYR A 228 -10.01 -8.50 0.92
CA TYR A 228 -9.49 -9.19 -0.28
C TYR A 228 -10.48 -10.21 -0.82
N LEU A 229 -11.17 -10.90 0.08
CA LEU A 229 -12.18 -11.90 -0.27
C LEU A 229 -13.38 -11.27 -0.96
N GLU A 230 -13.91 -10.16 -0.45
CA GLU A 230 -15.02 -9.43 -1.07
C GLU A 230 -14.63 -8.91 -2.47
N ARG A 231 -13.42 -8.35 -2.62
CA ARG A 231 -12.90 -7.92 -3.93
C ARG A 231 -12.80 -9.09 -4.90
N LEU A 232 -12.25 -10.22 -4.45
CA LEU A 232 -12.13 -11.39 -5.29
C LEU A 232 -13.52 -11.90 -5.71
N GLU A 233 -14.49 -11.94 -4.80
CA GLU A 233 -15.86 -12.35 -5.09
C GLU A 233 -16.53 -11.42 -6.11
N GLU A 234 -16.32 -10.10 -6.02
CA GLU A 234 -16.80 -9.13 -7.02
C GLU A 234 -16.16 -9.35 -8.38
N ILE A 235 -14.83 -9.53 -8.43
CA ILE A 235 -14.11 -9.73 -9.69
C ILE A 235 -14.53 -11.04 -10.37
N LEU A 236 -14.68 -12.12 -9.62
CA LEU A 236 -15.16 -13.38 -10.18
C LEU A 236 -16.58 -13.24 -10.73
N ARG A 237 -17.47 -12.53 -10.03
CA ARG A 237 -18.82 -12.23 -10.52
C ARG A 237 -18.81 -11.40 -11.81
N GLU A 238 -17.97 -10.38 -11.90
CA GLU A 238 -17.91 -9.50 -13.07
C GLU A 238 -17.18 -10.11 -14.27
N ARG A 239 -16.16 -10.96 -14.03
CA ARG A 239 -15.15 -11.27 -15.04
C ARG A 239 -15.02 -12.74 -15.36
N LEU A 240 -15.51 -13.67 -14.55
CA LEU A 240 -15.23 -15.08 -14.78
C LEU A 240 -15.70 -15.53 -16.17
N ASN A 241 -16.84 -15.03 -16.68
CA ASN A 241 -17.28 -15.23 -18.09
C ASN A 241 -17.19 -16.69 -18.57
N SER A 242 -17.54 -17.67 -17.71
CA SER A 242 -17.41 -19.12 -17.96
C SER A 242 -15.98 -19.66 -18.08
N ARG A 243 -14.97 -18.86 -17.72
CA ARG A 243 -13.57 -19.30 -17.61
C ARG A 243 -13.38 -20.19 -16.40
N LYS A 244 -12.41 -21.10 -16.48
CA LYS A 244 -11.96 -21.88 -15.32
C LYS A 244 -11.00 -21.02 -14.48
N VAL A 245 -11.03 -21.22 -13.17
CA VAL A 245 -10.14 -20.49 -12.26
C VAL A 245 -8.81 -21.23 -12.12
N VAL A 246 -7.71 -20.48 -12.09
CA VAL A 246 -6.40 -20.99 -11.69
C VAL A 246 -5.95 -20.19 -10.46
N ILE A 247 -5.67 -20.88 -9.35
CA ILE A 247 -5.06 -20.27 -8.17
C ILE A 247 -3.56 -20.50 -8.25
N TRP A 248 -2.81 -19.45 -8.53
CA TRP A 248 -1.36 -19.46 -8.56
C TRP A 248 -0.81 -19.07 -7.18
N GLY A 249 -0.28 -20.07 -6.47
CA GLY A 249 0.34 -19.95 -5.15
C GLY A 249 -0.53 -20.57 -4.07
N MET A 250 0.00 -21.63 -3.45
CA MET A 250 -0.73 -22.46 -2.48
C MET A 250 -0.42 -22.09 -1.02
N HIS A 251 0.32 -21.01 -0.80
CA HIS A 251 0.69 -20.53 0.53
C HIS A 251 -0.30 -19.47 1.07
N GLY A 252 -0.25 -19.21 2.38
CA GLY A 252 -0.98 -18.11 2.99
C GLY A 252 -2.50 -18.30 2.94
N ASN A 253 -3.20 -17.46 2.18
CA ASN A 253 -4.66 -17.38 2.17
C ASN A 253 -5.33 -18.38 1.20
N PHE A 254 -4.60 -19.41 0.74
CA PHE A 254 -5.11 -20.38 -0.23
C PHE A 254 -6.44 -21.02 0.20
N HIS A 255 -6.55 -21.45 1.46
CA HIS A 255 -7.79 -22.05 1.99
C HIS A 255 -8.97 -21.09 2.02
N GLU A 256 -8.73 -19.78 2.17
CA GLU A 256 -9.78 -18.76 2.12
C GLU A 256 -10.33 -18.62 0.69
N ILE A 257 -9.42 -18.58 -0.29
CA ILE A 257 -9.76 -18.55 -1.72
C ILE A 257 -10.47 -19.84 -2.11
N GLU A 258 -9.96 -21.00 -1.70
CA GLU A 258 -10.58 -22.30 -1.95
C GLU A 258 -12.00 -22.37 -1.37
N SER A 259 -12.19 -21.93 -0.12
CA SER A 259 -13.52 -21.86 0.51
C SER A 259 -14.47 -20.98 -0.29
N LEU A 260 -13.97 -19.87 -0.84
CA LEU A 260 -14.75 -19.02 -1.74
C LEU A 260 -15.12 -19.74 -3.05
N MET A 261 -14.19 -20.48 -3.66
CA MET A 261 -14.47 -21.25 -4.88
C MET A 261 -15.57 -22.29 -4.62
N GLN A 262 -15.43 -23.06 -3.53
CA GLN A 262 -16.39 -24.08 -3.12
C GLN A 262 -17.77 -23.48 -2.82
N LYS A 263 -17.82 -22.38 -2.06
CA LYS A 263 -19.06 -21.64 -1.74
C LYS A 263 -19.81 -21.21 -3.00
N ASN A 264 -19.09 -20.85 -4.06
CA ASN A 264 -19.67 -20.39 -5.33
C ASN A 264 -19.82 -21.50 -6.38
N GLY A 265 -19.50 -22.77 -6.04
CA GLY A 265 -19.56 -23.89 -6.98
C GLY A 265 -18.63 -23.75 -8.19
N LEU A 266 -17.47 -23.10 -8.00
CA LEU A 266 -16.50 -22.85 -9.06
C LEU A 266 -15.42 -23.94 -9.09
N ASP A 267 -15.24 -24.57 -10.25
CA ASP A 267 -14.09 -25.43 -10.51
C ASP A 267 -12.81 -24.59 -10.61
N TYR A 268 -11.74 -25.08 -9.98
CA TYR A 268 -10.45 -24.40 -10.00
C TYR A 268 -9.27 -25.37 -10.15
N TYR A 269 -8.14 -24.86 -10.65
CA TYR A 269 -6.85 -25.54 -10.65
C TYR A 269 -5.90 -24.82 -9.70
N ALA A 270 -5.14 -25.55 -8.90
CA ALA A 270 -4.05 -24.97 -8.13
C ALA A 270 -2.73 -25.13 -8.89
N TYR A 271 -1.92 -24.08 -8.92
CA TYR A 271 -0.58 -24.08 -9.49
C TYR A 271 0.37 -23.39 -8.52
N ASP A 272 1.52 -23.99 -8.26
CA ASP A 272 2.60 -23.35 -7.52
C ASP A 272 3.93 -23.64 -8.21
N LYS A 273 4.76 -22.61 -8.33
CA LYS A 273 6.07 -22.70 -9.01
C LYS A 273 7.12 -23.35 -8.10
N GLU A 274 6.97 -23.23 -6.79
CA GLU A 274 7.86 -23.84 -5.79
C GLU A 274 7.39 -25.24 -5.36
N ILE A 275 6.08 -25.47 -5.41
CA ILE A 275 5.45 -26.74 -5.07
C ILE A 275 4.85 -27.34 -6.35
N SER A 276 5.63 -28.13 -7.08
CA SER A 276 5.10 -28.99 -8.13
C SER A 276 4.31 -30.16 -7.50
N ILE A 277 3.15 -29.87 -6.92
CA ILE A 277 2.17 -30.88 -6.48
C ILE A 277 0.89 -30.58 -7.25
N THR A 278 0.75 -31.23 -8.40
CA THR A 278 -0.54 -31.42 -9.05
C THR A 278 -1.37 -32.33 -8.14
N MET A 279 -2.33 -31.77 -7.39
CA MET A 279 -3.39 -32.60 -6.81
C MET A 279 -4.18 -33.25 -7.95
N GLU A 280 -4.50 -34.52 -7.75
CA GLU A 280 -5.02 -35.51 -8.70
C GLU A 280 -5.96 -34.95 -9.78
N SER A 281 -5.37 -34.59 -10.91
CA SER A 281 -5.96 -34.75 -12.24
C SER A 281 -4.79 -34.94 -13.21
N GLU A 282 -4.93 -35.85 -14.17
CA GLU A 282 -3.87 -36.48 -14.98
C GLU A 282 -3.08 -35.55 -15.95
N PHE A 283 -2.78 -34.30 -15.58
CA PHE A 283 -2.04 -33.40 -16.43
C PHE A 283 -0.84 -32.76 -15.71
N LEU A 284 0.27 -33.49 -15.72
CA LEU A 284 1.62 -32.97 -15.47
C LEU A 284 2.01 -32.06 -16.64
N PHE A 285 1.85 -30.75 -16.48
CA PHE A 285 2.31 -29.78 -17.45
C PHE A 285 3.72 -29.26 -17.09
N LYS A 286 4.67 -29.30 -18.03
CA LYS A 286 5.99 -28.66 -17.89
C LYS A 286 5.93 -27.13 -17.96
N GLU A 287 4.97 -26.60 -18.72
CA GLU A 287 4.51 -25.20 -18.65
C GLU A 287 3.00 -25.23 -18.41
N PRO A 288 2.46 -24.51 -17.43
CA PRO A 288 1.04 -24.57 -17.12
C PRO A 288 0.18 -24.31 -18.36
N ALA A 289 -0.70 -25.26 -18.72
CA ALA A 289 -1.54 -25.14 -19.91
C ALA A 289 -2.44 -23.90 -19.93
N PHE A 290 -2.65 -23.26 -18.78
CA PHE A 290 -3.40 -22.01 -18.72
C PHE A 290 -2.70 -20.85 -19.45
N PHE A 291 -1.37 -20.87 -19.58
CA PHE A 291 -0.64 -19.90 -20.41
C PHE A 291 -0.97 -19.99 -21.89
N LEU A 292 -1.50 -21.12 -22.35
CA LEU A 292 -1.79 -21.37 -23.76
C LEU A 292 -3.12 -20.75 -24.21
N ASP A 293 -4.02 -20.42 -23.28
CA ASP A 293 -5.35 -19.91 -23.62
C ASP A 293 -5.96 -19.01 -22.53
N LYS A 294 -5.55 -17.73 -22.51
CA LYS A 294 -6.09 -16.74 -21.57
C LYS A 294 -7.62 -16.51 -21.67
N LYS A 295 -8.25 -16.92 -22.78
CA LYS A 295 -9.71 -16.86 -22.93
C LYS A 295 -10.42 -17.96 -22.15
N LYS A 296 -9.72 -19.05 -21.80
CA LYS A 296 -10.27 -20.16 -21.01
C LYS A 296 -10.03 -20.02 -19.52
N PHE A 297 -9.03 -19.24 -19.11
CA PHE A 297 -8.58 -19.21 -17.72
C PHE A 297 -8.60 -17.80 -17.13
N PHE A 298 -9.00 -17.72 -15.87
CA PHE A 298 -8.81 -16.55 -15.03
C PHE A 298 -7.86 -16.90 -13.89
N VAL A 299 -6.79 -16.12 -13.70
CA VAL A 299 -5.73 -16.45 -12.75
C VAL A 299 -5.87 -15.61 -11.48
N ILE A 300 -6.01 -16.26 -10.33
CA ILE A 300 -5.89 -15.65 -9.01
C ILE A 300 -4.46 -15.89 -8.54
N VAL A 301 -3.67 -14.84 -8.43
CA VAL A 301 -2.30 -14.93 -7.94
C VAL A 301 -2.30 -14.68 -6.43
N ASN A 302 -2.00 -15.72 -5.66
CA ASN A 302 -1.93 -15.75 -4.21
C ASN A 302 -0.48 -16.05 -3.78
N THR A 303 0.38 -15.06 -3.88
CA THR A 303 1.79 -15.16 -3.44
C THR A 303 2.09 -14.10 -2.40
N ARG A 304 3.07 -14.35 -1.52
CA ARG A 304 3.59 -13.30 -0.62
C ARG A 304 4.81 -12.57 -1.20
N ASN A 305 5.61 -13.24 -2.04
CA ASN A 305 6.99 -12.81 -2.30
C ASN A 305 7.38 -12.59 -3.77
N TYR A 306 6.45 -12.74 -4.73
CA TYR A 306 6.82 -12.74 -6.16
C TYR A 306 5.86 -11.96 -7.07
N TYR A 307 5.19 -10.92 -6.54
CA TYR A 307 4.19 -10.14 -7.30
C TYR A 307 4.75 -9.60 -8.62
N SER A 308 5.90 -8.91 -8.58
CA SER A 308 6.47 -8.28 -9.78
C SER A 308 6.96 -9.29 -10.82
N GLU A 309 7.43 -10.46 -10.39
CA GLU A 309 7.86 -11.54 -11.28
C GLU A 309 6.65 -12.17 -11.96
N ILE A 310 5.64 -12.58 -11.18
CA ILE A 310 4.43 -13.21 -11.72
C ILE A 310 3.66 -12.21 -12.60
N PHE A 311 3.60 -10.93 -12.22
CA PHE A 311 2.97 -9.89 -13.04
C PHE A 311 3.66 -9.78 -14.41
N ARG A 312 5.00 -9.80 -14.44
CA ARG A 312 5.78 -9.79 -15.69
C ARG A 312 5.54 -11.07 -16.49
N GLU A 313 5.58 -12.24 -15.86
CA GLU A 313 5.36 -13.52 -16.52
C GLU A 313 3.97 -13.58 -17.19
N LEU A 314 2.92 -13.11 -16.49
CA LEU A 314 1.57 -13.00 -17.04
C LEU A 314 1.51 -11.96 -18.18
N SER A 315 2.12 -10.79 -17.99
CA SER A 315 2.15 -9.72 -19.00
C SER A 315 2.86 -10.16 -20.28
N ASP A 316 3.99 -10.86 -20.17
CA ASP A 316 4.76 -11.40 -21.30
C ASP A 316 3.96 -12.45 -22.10
N LYS A 317 3.01 -13.12 -21.45
CA LYS A 317 2.06 -14.04 -22.07
C LYS A 317 0.77 -13.34 -22.52
N ASN A 318 0.76 -12.00 -22.57
CA ASN A 318 -0.36 -11.14 -22.95
C ASN A 318 -1.59 -11.25 -22.05
N PHE A 319 -1.44 -11.67 -20.79
CA PHE A 319 -2.53 -11.56 -19.82
C PHE A 319 -2.66 -10.10 -19.39
N GLU A 320 -3.89 -9.60 -19.36
CA GLU A 320 -4.20 -8.24 -18.96
C GLU A 320 -4.64 -8.18 -17.49
N ALA A 321 -4.04 -7.30 -16.69
CA ALA A 321 -4.45 -7.07 -15.31
C ALA A 321 -5.93 -6.65 -15.26
N LYS A 322 -6.67 -7.09 -14.23
CA LYS A 322 -8.14 -6.96 -14.04
C LYS A 322 -8.98 -7.79 -15.01
N ASN A 323 -8.49 -8.06 -16.22
CA ASN A 323 -9.23 -8.82 -17.23
C ASN A 323 -8.94 -10.32 -17.13
N ASP A 324 -7.68 -10.71 -17.05
CA ASP A 324 -7.25 -12.11 -17.16
C ASP A 324 -6.70 -12.66 -15.83
N PHE A 325 -6.30 -11.78 -14.91
CA PHE A 325 -5.84 -12.18 -13.58
C PHE A 325 -6.14 -11.15 -12.50
N PHE A 326 -6.13 -11.61 -11.25
CA PHE A 326 -6.24 -10.82 -10.02
C PHE A 326 -5.16 -11.21 -9.02
N PHE A 327 -4.61 -10.22 -8.31
CA PHE A 327 -3.62 -10.41 -7.27
C PHE A 327 -4.30 -10.37 -5.89
N TYR A 328 -4.44 -11.55 -5.28
CA TYR A 328 -4.87 -11.74 -3.89
C TYR A 328 -3.68 -11.54 -2.95
#